data_AF-A0A931RDM2-F1
#
_entry.id   AF-A0A931RDM2-F1
#
_cell.length_a   1.000
_cell.length_b   1.000
_cell.length_c   1.000
_cell.angle_alpha   90.00
_cell.angle_beta   90.00
_cell.angle_gamma   90.00
#
_symmetry.space_group_name_H-M   'P 1'
#
loop_
_entity.id
_entity.type
_entity.pdbx_description
1 polymer ?
#
loop_
_entity_poly.entity_id
_entity_poly.type
_entity_poly.pdbx_seq_one_letter_code
_entity_poly.pdbx_strand_id
1 'polypeptide(L)'
;MNKKQKGFGAVEGLLIIIVLAIIGVVGWIVYNNYHKVPTITSNPKTNSYAILPPATVPSKARLCSDSTEQQVATGLSVNLTCSSGDLNIVAWERAAKAEGGKPVMMTLGYDATASQVCNAYGANFVTGTLASEVYQLAAQYYGWHFTEDPTVAALNGKC
;
A
#
# COMPACT_ATOMS: atom_id res chain seq x y z
N MET A 1 -31.15 -45.84 -60.06
CA MET A 1 -29.96 -46.13 -59.23
C MET A 1 -29.98 -45.18 -58.03
N ASN A 2 -30.32 -45.66 -56.83
CA ASN A 2 -30.37 -44.83 -55.62
C ASN A 2 -29.27 -45.27 -54.65
N LYS A 3 -28.21 -44.46 -54.52
CA LYS A 3 -27.17 -44.66 -53.51
C LYS A 3 -27.64 -44.01 -52.19
N LYS A 4 -27.88 -44.82 -51.16
CA LYS A 4 -28.10 -44.33 -49.79
C LYS A 4 -26.74 -44.16 -49.10
N GLN A 5 -26.29 -42.93 -48.90
CA GLN A 5 -25.09 -42.64 -48.12
C GLN A 5 -25.46 -42.58 -46.62
N LYS A 6 -25.08 -43.60 -45.85
CA LYS A 6 -25.30 -43.71 -44.39
C LYS A 6 -24.06 -43.30 -43.55
N GLY A 7 -23.17 -42.47 -44.11
CA GLY A 7 -21.84 -42.23 -43.54
C GLY A 7 -21.69 -41.05 -42.58
N PHE A 8 -22.63 -40.09 -42.57
CA PHE A 8 -22.39 -38.80 -41.92
C PHE A 8 -22.69 -38.75 -40.40
N GLY A 9 -23.54 -39.63 -39.87
CA GLY A 9 -23.99 -39.51 -38.47
C GLY A 9 -22.95 -39.81 -37.38
N ALA A 10 -22.03 -40.76 -37.62
CA ALA A 10 -21.05 -41.16 -36.61
C ALA A 10 -19.91 -40.14 -36.46
N VAL A 11 -19.46 -39.56 -37.59
CA VAL A 11 -18.40 -38.55 -37.60
C VAL A 11 -18.90 -37.23 -37.01
N GLU A 12 -20.13 -36.84 -37.34
CA GLU A 12 -20.75 -35.62 -36.81
C GLU A 12 -21.00 -35.70 -35.29
N GLY A 13 -21.43 -36.86 -34.78
CA GLY A 13 -21.59 -37.08 -33.34
C GLY A 13 -20.25 -37.01 -32.58
N LEU A 14 -19.18 -37.57 -33.14
CA LEU A 14 -17.84 -37.47 -32.54
C LEU A 14 -17.34 -36.02 -32.48
N LEU A 15 -17.62 -35.24 -33.53
CA LEU A 15 -17.20 -33.84 -33.63
C LEU A 15 -17.87 -32.96 -32.56
N ILE A 16 -19.17 -33.20 -32.29
CA ILE A 16 -19.89 -32.49 -31.22
C ILE A 16 -19.29 -32.77 -29.84
N ILE A 17 -18.93 -34.02 -29.55
CA ILE A 17 -18.32 -34.40 -28.25
C ILE A 17 -16.98 -33.70 -28.06
N ILE A 18 -16.16 -33.63 -29.12
CA ILE A 18 -14.85 -32.95 -29.08
C ILE A 18 -15.03 -31.45 -28.79
N VAL A 19 -15.98 -30.79 -29.46
CA VAL A 19 -16.25 -29.36 -29.23
C VAL A 19 -16.71 -29.10 -27.80
N LEU A 20 -17.60 -29.93 -27.26
CA LEU A 20 -18.06 -29.79 -25.87
C LEU A 20 -16.93 -30.00 -24.86
N ALA A 21 -16.02 -30.94 -25.10
CA ALA A 21 -14.86 -31.17 -24.25
C ALA A 21 -13.91 -29.95 -24.22
N ILE A 22 -13.65 -29.32 -25.37
CA ILE A 22 -12.80 -28.12 -25.47
C ILE A 22 -13.45 -26.94 -24.72
N ILE A 23 -14.75 -26.71 -24.93
CA ILE A 23 -15.48 -25.63 -24.22
C ILE A 23 -15.46 -25.87 -22.71
N GLY A 24 -15.65 -27.11 -22.25
CA GLY A 24 -15.58 -27.47 -20.84
C GLY A 24 -14.22 -27.19 -20.20
N VAL A 25 -13.13 -27.54 -20.88
CA VAL A 25 -11.75 -27.29 -20.37
C VAL A 25 -11.46 -25.79 -20.31
N VAL A 26 -11.79 -25.02 -21.35
CA VAL A 26 -11.58 -23.56 -21.36
C VAL A 26 -12.43 -22.89 -20.27
N GLY A 27 -13.69 -23.29 -20.14
CA GLY A 27 -14.60 -22.81 -19.10
C GLY A 27 -14.08 -23.09 -17.69
N TRP A 28 -13.55 -24.29 -17.45
CA TRP A 28 -12.92 -24.66 -16.17
C TRP A 28 -11.72 -23.78 -15.84
N ILE A 29 -10.80 -23.57 -16.81
CA ILE A 29 -9.58 -22.77 -16.58
C ILE A 29 -9.94 -21.33 -16.22
N VAL A 30 -10.89 -20.74 -16.95
CA VAL A 30 -11.41 -19.40 -16.67
C VAL A 30 -12.06 -19.36 -15.29
N TYR A 31 -12.95 -20.29 -14.99
CA TYR A 31 -13.63 -20.38 -13.69
C TYR A 31 -12.66 -20.48 -12.51
N ASN A 32 -11.64 -21.34 -12.62
CA ASN A 32 -10.64 -21.55 -11.58
C ASN A 32 -9.73 -20.32 -11.37
N ASN A 33 -9.54 -19.49 -12.41
CA ASN A 33 -8.82 -18.23 -12.30
C ASN A 33 -9.69 -17.10 -11.70
N TYR A 34 -11.00 -17.08 -11.97
CA TYR A 34 -11.92 -16.05 -11.42
C TYR A 34 -12.47 -16.36 -10.03
N HIS A 35 -12.38 -17.60 -9.55
CA HIS A 35 -12.74 -17.96 -8.16
C HIS A 35 -11.59 -17.97 -7.17
N LYS A 36 -10.39 -17.61 -7.63
CA LYS A 36 -9.43 -16.92 -6.76
C LYS A 36 -9.92 -15.48 -6.63
N VAL A 37 -11.08 -15.30 -6.01
CA VAL A 37 -11.45 -14.01 -5.44
C VAL A 37 -10.25 -13.64 -4.59
N PRO A 38 -9.55 -12.52 -4.86
CA PRO A 38 -8.66 -11.98 -3.86
C PRO A 38 -9.56 -11.85 -2.66
N THR A 39 -9.33 -12.66 -1.62
CA THR A 39 -9.86 -12.33 -0.32
C THR A 39 -9.33 -10.94 -0.09
N ILE A 40 -10.18 -9.94 -0.33
CA ILE A 40 -9.98 -8.61 0.20
C ILE A 40 -10.13 -8.88 1.68
N THR A 41 -9.04 -9.33 2.29
CA THR A 41 -8.88 -9.33 3.72
C THR A 41 -8.84 -7.84 4.03
N SER A 42 -10.02 -7.21 4.09
CA SER A 42 -10.20 -6.00 4.87
C SER A 42 -9.92 -6.47 6.29
N ASN A 43 -8.63 -6.46 6.63
CA ASN A 43 -8.18 -6.88 7.93
C ASN A 43 -8.91 -5.94 8.91
N PRO A 44 -9.70 -6.48 9.85
CA PRO A 44 -10.55 -5.67 10.68
C PRO A 44 -9.68 -4.72 11.49
N LYS A 45 -9.88 -3.42 11.27
CA LYS A 45 -9.71 -2.30 12.20
C LYS A 45 -8.99 -2.69 13.50
N THR A 46 -7.68 -2.92 13.41
CA THR A 46 -6.85 -3.12 14.59
C THR A 46 -6.60 -1.74 15.18
N ASN A 47 -7.40 -1.37 16.19
CA ASN A 47 -7.07 -0.29 17.12
C ASN A 47 -5.84 -0.70 17.95
N SER A 48 -4.71 -0.92 17.28
CA SER A 48 -3.46 -1.33 17.90
C SER A 48 -2.63 -0.09 18.10
N TYR A 49 -2.45 0.30 19.36
CA TYR A 49 -1.44 1.27 19.78
C TYR A 49 -0.08 0.54 19.77
N ALA A 50 0.37 0.15 18.57
CA ALA A 50 1.64 -0.53 18.40
C ALA A 50 2.79 0.48 18.43
N ILE A 51 3.95 0.03 18.91
CA ILE A 51 5.21 0.76 18.77
C ILE A 51 5.80 0.32 17.42
N LEU A 52 5.85 1.24 16.45
CA LEU A 52 6.43 0.97 15.13
C LEU A 52 7.86 1.49 15.07
N PRO A 53 8.89 0.63 14.85
CA PRO A 53 10.26 1.10 14.69
C PRO A 53 10.37 2.16 13.56
N PRO A 54 11.18 3.21 13.74
CA PRO A 54 12.11 3.45 14.83
C PRO A 54 11.52 4.23 16.03
N ALA A 55 10.19 4.37 16.12
CA ALA A 55 9.57 5.00 17.29
C ALA A 55 9.89 4.24 18.57
N THR A 56 10.01 4.99 19.66
CA THR A 56 10.22 4.44 21.01
C THR A 56 8.94 4.47 21.85
N VAL A 57 7.88 5.09 21.34
CA VAL A 57 6.58 5.22 22.01
C VAL A 57 5.44 4.72 21.10
N PRO A 58 4.30 4.27 21.67
CA PRO A 58 3.17 3.79 20.89
C PRO A 58 2.60 4.83 19.91
N SER A 59 1.93 4.41 18.86
CA SER A 59 1.18 5.36 18.01
C SER A 59 0.03 5.99 18.79
N LYS A 60 -0.22 7.30 18.66
CA LYS A 60 -1.49 7.93 19.04
C LYS A 60 -2.56 7.80 17.96
N ALA A 61 -2.15 7.55 16.72
CA ALA A 61 -3.05 7.27 15.62
C ALA A 61 -3.54 5.82 15.68
N ARG A 62 -4.73 5.60 15.13
CA ARG A 62 -5.14 4.25 14.75
C ARG A 62 -4.28 3.78 13.59
N LEU A 63 -3.96 2.51 13.61
CA LEU A 63 -3.11 1.88 12.61
C LEU A 63 -3.94 1.00 11.69
N CYS A 64 -3.51 0.93 10.44
CA CYS A 64 -4.09 0.05 9.44
C CYS A 64 -2.97 -0.50 8.54
N SER A 65 -3.31 -1.52 7.76
CA SER A 65 -2.41 -2.06 6.75
C SER A 65 -3.19 -2.12 5.44
N ASP A 66 -2.80 -1.28 4.50
CA ASP A 66 -3.29 -1.32 3.12
C ASP A 66 -2.07 -1.42 2.21
N SER A 67 -1.96 -2.55 1.53
CA SER A 67 -0.82 -2.92 0.69
C SER A 67 -1.02 -2.55 -0.78
N THR A 68 -1.85 -1.55 -1.09
CA THR A 68 -1.99 -1.03 -2.45
C THR A 68 -0.75 -0.25 -2.86
N GLU A 69 0.27 -0.96 -3.33
CA GLU A 69 1.52 -0.40 -3.84
C GLU A 69 1.36 0.15 -5.27
N GLN A 70 1.93 1.33 -5.53
CA GLN A 70 2.27 1.79 -6.88
C GLN A 70 3.75 2.19 -6.88
N GLN A 71 4.50 1.89 -7.93
CA GLN A 71 5.92 2.25 -8.01
C GLN A 71 6.06 3.67 -8.57
N VAL A 72 6.70 4.59 -7.83
CA VAL A 72 7.03 5.92 -8.33
C VAL A 72 8.48 6.28 -7.95
N ALA A 73 9.16 7.02 -8.82
CA ALA A 73 10.59 7.34 -8.68
C ALA A 73 10.90 8.43 -7.63
N THR A 74 9.90 9.08 -7.02
CA THR A 74 10.06 10.18 -6.07
C THR A 74 9.02 10.09 -4.94
N GLY A 75 9.45 9.75 -3.72
CA GLY A 75 8.56 9.65 -2.54
C GLY A 75 8.24 8.21 -2.13
N LEU A 76 7.42 8.05 -1.10
CA LEU A 76 7.07 6.75 -0.53
C LEU A 76 6.27 5.87 -1.50
N SER A 77 5.61 6.44 -2.50
CA SER A 77 4.83 5.68 -3.50
C SER A 77 3.73 4.79 -2.88
N VAL A 78 3.26 5.13 -1.68
CA VAL A 78 2.15 4.48 -0.97
C VAL A 78 1.29 5.56 -0.32
N ASN A 79 0.00 5.26 -0.13
CA ASN A 79 -0.87 6.15 0.63
C ASN A 79 -0.41 6.20 2.09
N LEU A 80 -0.16 7.41 2.61
CA LEU A 80 0.23 7.63 4.02
C LEU A 80 -0.83 7.14 5.00
N THR A 81 -2.10 7.20 4.56
CA THR A 81 -3.28 6.74 5.29
C THR A 81 -4.05 5.70 4.49
N CYS A 82 -4.71 4.76 5.16
CA CYS A 82 -5.68 3.90 4.49
C CYS A 82 -6.96 4.67 4.14
N SER A 83 -7.87 4.05 3.40
CA SER A 83 -9.17 4.66 3.06
C SER A 83 -10.02 5.07 4.28
N SER A 84 -9.73 4.52 5.46
CA SER A 84 -10.36 4.90 6.73
C SER A 84 -9.80 6.20 7.35
N GLY A 85 -8.70 6.73 6.81
CA GLY A 85 -7.93 7.84 7.40
C GLY A 85 -6.97 7.41 8.52
N ASP A 86 -6.93 6.12 8.87
CA ASP A 86 -5.96 5.58 9.83
C ASP A 86 -4.55 5.54 9.21
N LEU A 87 -3.51 5.54 10.04
CA LEU A 87 -2.12 5.57 9.61
C LEU A 87 -1.71 4.23 8.96
N ASN A 88 -1.17 4.27 7.75
CA ASN A 88 -0.76 3.07 7.03
C ASN A 88 0.60 2.58 7.53
N ILE A 89 0.64 1.41 8.15
CA ILE A 89 1.87 0.78 8.67
C ILE A 89 2.87 0.54 7.54
N VAL A 90 2.42 0.23 6.32
CA VAL A 90 3.31 0.00 5.17
C VAL A 90 4.05 1.29 4.79
N ALA A 91 3.37 2.43 4.85
CA ALA A 91 3.96 3.74 4.60
C ALA A 91 4.98 4.11 5.70
N TRP A 92 4.63 3.83 6.96
CA TRP A 92 5.55 3.99 8.09
C TRP A 92 6.82 3.15 7.92
N GLU A 93 6.72 1.86 7.62
CA GLU A 93 7.88 0.99 7.45
C GLU A 93 8.79 1.40 6.28
N ARG A 94 8.21 1.95 5.21
CA ARG A 94 8.98 2.45 4.08
C ARG A 94 9.69 3.75 4.43
N ALA A 95 9.02 4.66 5.11
CA ALA A 95 9.61 5.87 5.68
C ALA A 95 10.75 5.52 6.65
N ALA A 96 10.55 4.50 7.49
CA ALA A 96 11.55 3.99 8.44
C ALA A 96 12.85 3.54 7.74
N LYS A 97 12.73 2.99 6.52
CA LYS A 97 13.86 2.52 5.70
C LYS A 97 14.45 3.61 4.80
N ALA A 98 13.72 4.70 4.58
CA ALA A 98 14.24 5.85 3.88
C ALA A 98 15.46 6.43 4.62
N GLU A 99 16.28 7.22 3.92
CA GLU A 99 17.51 7.83 4.47
C GLU A 99 18.52 6.82 5.02
N GLY A 100 18.62 5.64 4.41
CA GLY A 100 19.53 4.58 4.87
C GLY A 100 19.13 3.97 6.22
N GLY A 101 17.85 4.05 6.59
CA GLY A 101 17.30 3.47 7.81
C GLY A 101 17.48 4.32 9.06
N LYS A 102 17.69 5.64 8.91
CA LYS A 102 17.89 6.58 10.03
C LYS A 102 16.98 7.81 9.97
N PRO A 103 15.65 7.67 9.82
CA PRO A 103 14.77 8.84 9.76
C PRO A 103 14.61 9.47 11.13
N VAL A 104 15.43 10.50 11.41
CA VAL A 104 15.50 11.20 12.70
C VAL A 104 14.13 11.73 13.11
N MET A 105 13.32 12.18 12.16
CA MET A 105 11.99 12.70 12.45
C MET A 105 11.06 11.66 13.08
N MET A 106 11.22 10.38 12.71
CA MET A 106 10.39 9.29 13.22
C MET A 106 10.82 8.82 14.61
N THR A 107 11.89 9.36 15.20
CA THR A 107 12.37 8.99 16.55
C THR A 107 12.08 10.04 17.62
N LEU A 108 11.53 11.21 17.25
CA LEU A 108 11.40 12.38 18.14
C LEU A 108 10.37 12.20 19.27
N GLY A 109 9.36 11.35 19.11
CA GLY A 109 8.37 11.07 20.15
C GLY A 109 7.29 12.16 20.33
N TYR A 110 6.42 12.03 21.33
CA TYR A 110 5.24 12.90 21.49
C TYR A 110 5.57 14.37 21.76
N ASP A 111 6.63 14.63 22.51
CA ASP A 111 6.97 15.97 23.02
C ASP A 111 7.94 16.72 22.08
N ALA A 112 8.03 16.28 20.82
CA ALA A 112 8.85 16.94 19.83
C ALA A 112 8.40 18.39 19.64
N THR A 113 9.35 19.32 19.73
CA THR A 113 9.14 20.73 19.43
C THR A 113 9.23 20.99 17.94
N ALA A 114 8.60 22.08 17.47
CA ALA A 114 8.70 22.51 16.08
C ALA A 114 10.17 22.65 15.63
N SER A 115 11.04 23.19 16.50
CA SER A 115 12.49 23.31 16.24
C SER A 115 13.20 21.96 16.08
N GLN A 116 12.84 20.94 16.87
CA GLN A 116 13.41 19.59 16.72
C GLN A 116 12.98 18.94 15.41
N VAL A 117 11.72 19.09 15.01
CA VAL A 117 11.20 18.59 13.73
C VAL A 117 11.88 19.31 12.57
N CYS A 118 12.01 20.63 12.67
CA CYS A 118 12.71 21.51 11.73
C CYS A 118 14.19 21.11 11.54
N ASN A 119 14.92 20.86 12.64
CA ASN A 119 16.29 20.35 12.58
C ASN A 119 16.37 18.96 11.94
N ALA A 120 15.43 18.06 12.25
CA ALA A 120 15.36 16.73 11.65
C ALA A 120 15.06 16.77 10.15
N TYR A 121 14.27 17.76 9.71
CA TYR A 121 13.97 18.01 8.30
C TYR A 121 15.21 18.45 7.51
N GLY A 122 16.02 19.36 8.07
CA GLY A 122 17.23 19.88 7.41
C GLY A 122 18.45 18.97 7.45
N ALA A 123 18.53 18.02 8.40
CA ALA A 123 19.74 17.23 8.62
C ALA A 123 19.93 16.04 7.67
N ASN A 124 18.87 15.46 7.09
CA ASN A 124 18.98 14.19 6.37
C ASN A 124 18.12 14.08 5.10
N PHE A 125 17.12 14.94 4.92
CA PHE A 125 16.26 14.83 3.76
C PHE A 125 16.89 15.50 2.54
N VAL A 126 17.18 14.69 1.51
CA VAL A 126 17.39 15.19 0.15
C VAL A 126 16.08 15.90 -0.23
N THR A 127 16.13 17.23 -0.25
CA THR A 127 14.99 18.13 -0.50
C THR A 127 13.99 17.55 -1.49
N GLY A 128 12.74 17.33 -1.07
CA GLY A 128 11.72 16.71 -1.91
C GLY A 128 10.48 16.23 -1.15
N THR A 129 9.52 15.70 -1.91
CA THR A 129 8.22 15.18 -1.44
C THR A 129 8.31 14.13 -0.33
N LEU A 130 9.42 13.37 -0.28
CA LEU A 130 9.67 12.37 0.75
C LEU A 130 9.74 12.98 2.16
N ALA A 131 10.37 14.15 2.32
CA ALA A 131 10.52 14.79 3.62
C ALA A 131 9.17 15.21 4.21
N SER A 132 8.31 15.80 3.37
CA SER A 132 6.96 16.19 3.78
C SER A 132 6.08 14.97 4.08
N GLU A 133 6.24 13.88 3.32
CA GLU A 133 5.53 12.61 3.59
C GLU A 133 5.94 11.98 4.92
N VAL A 134 7.25 11.94 5.23
CA VAL A 134 7.73 11.43 6.52
C VAL A 134 7.26 12.32 7.68
N TYR A 135 7.25 13.64 7.49
CA TYR A 135 6.66 14.56 8.46
C TYR A 135 5.18 14.28 8.70
N GLN A 136 4.38 14.14 7.64
CA GLN A 136 2.95 13.86 7.77
C GLN A 136 2.68 12.55 8.52
N LEU A 137 3.44 11.49 8.21
CA LEU A 137 3.39 10.23 8.94
C LEU A 137 3.74 10.39 10.41
N ALA A 138 4.86 11.06 10.72
CA ALA A 138 5.31 11.27 12.10
C ALA A 138 4.32 12.14 12.89
N ALA A 139 3.83 13.23 12.29
CA ALA A 139 2.86 14.12 12.92
C ALA A 139 1.56 13.38 13.24
N GLN A 140 1.05 12.55 12.32
CA GLN A 140 -0.13 11.72 12.58
C GLN A 140 0.15 10.67 13.66
N TYR A 141 1.29 9.95 13.58
CA TYR A 141 1.65 8.91 14.54
C TYR A 141 1.78 9.46 15.97
N TYR A 142 2.43 10.60 16.15
CA TYR A 142 2.68 11.20 17.48
C TYR A 142 1.59 12.16 17.94
N GLY A 143 0.66 12.53 17.05
CA GLY A 143 -0.37 13.53 17.28
C GLY A 143 0.20 14.94 17.46
N TRP A 144 1.19 15.31 16.65
CA TRP A 144 1.77 16.65 16.68
C TRP A 144 0.86 17.67 16.03
N HIS A 145 0.75 18.82 16.66
CA HIS A 145 0.08 20.00 16.14
C HIS A 145 0.92 21.22 16.47
N PHE A 146 1.50 21.84 15.45
CA PHE A 146 2.31 23.05 15.59
C PHE A 146 1.54 24.25 15.05
N THR A 147 1.82 25.43 15.61
CA THR A 147 1.20 26.69 15.16
C THR A 147 1.61 27.06 13.73
N GLU A 148 2.84 26.71 13.34
CA GLU A 148 3.36 26.84 11.97
C GLU A 148 3.88 25.47 11.52
N ASP A 149 3.63 25.11 10.26
CA ASP A 149 4.14 23.86 9.70
C ASP A 149 5.68 23.91 9.63
N PRO A 150 6.41 23.06 10.37
CA PRO A 150 7.86 23.08 10.41
C PRO A 150 8.50 22.80 9.03
N THR A 151 7.79 22.11 8.13
CA THR A 151 8.28 21.85 6.77
C THR A 151 8.24 23.10 5.90
N VAL A 152 7.23 23.96 6.08
CA VAL A 152 7.14 25.26 5.40
C VAL A 152 8.19 26.22 5.96
N ALA A 153 8.42 26.21 7.27
CA ALA A 153 9.51 26.97 7.87
C ALA A 153 10.88 26.52 7.33
N ALA A 154 11.10 25.21 7.19
CA ALA A 154 12.34 24.65 6.65
C ALA A 154 12.59 25.05 5.19
N LEU A 155 11.56 24.97 4.33
CA LEU A 155 11.67 25.37 2.93
C LEU A 155 11.98 26.86 2.73
N ASN A 156 11.60 27.70 3.70
CA ASN A 156 11.86 29.14 3.68
C ASN A 156 13.17 29.53 4.39
N GLY A 157 14.00 28.57 4.82
CA GLY A 157 15.23 28.84 5.57
C GLY A 157 14.98 29.51 6.92
N LYS A 158 13.79 29.27 7.50
CA LYS A 158 13.44 29.69 8.88
C LYS A 158 13.69 28.57 9.90
N CYS A 159 14.21 27.46 9.40
CA CYS A 159 15.08 26.54 10.08
C CYS A 159 16.53 26.99 9.84
#